data_AF-A0A3C1VUI4-F1
#
_entry.id   AF-A0A3C1VUI4-F1
#
_cell.length_a   1.000
_cell.length_b   1.000
_cell.length_c   1.000
_cell.angle_alpha   90.00
_cell.angle_beta   90.00
_cell.angle_gamma   90.00
#
_symmetry.space_group_name_H-M   'P 1'
#
loop_
_entity.id
_entity.type
_entity.pdbx_description
1 polymer ?
#
loop_
_entity_poly.entity_id
_entity_poly.type
_entity_poly.pdbx_seq_one_letter_code
_entity_poly.pdbx_strand_id
1 'polypeptide(L)'
;PGNAFVPLIVGFGCNVPAVMATRTLGRDSDRLMTIAMAPFMSCGARLTVYALFAAAFFQQNGQNIVFGLYLLGIGLAIFTGWVFRKQMFPAEITPSFQEMPAYHVPVARNILLTTWFRLKGFTFRAGKTIVIVVIALSFLNSLGTDGSFGNEDSGESVLSVIGKAITPAFAPLGIQEDNWPATVGLFTGMFAKEAIVGTLDALYTESESEADAGAPDLLGAAGEAFTSIGTEFIALADTLTDPLGISIGDVSDAEAVAEEQEVQGSTLTNMANLFVSPFAAFCYLIFILLYAPCVAVLGAVNKEAGWRWTLLVFSWSTALAYIAATVTYQIGTFGTNPLFSSIWIGAMLLVLFAFISSLKRLSSKMVPKNLIQAVQV
;
A
#
# COMPACT_ATOMS: atom_id res chain seq x y z
N PRO A 1 0.22 20.92 16.12
CA PRO A 1 -0.05 20.64 14.68
C PRO A 1 1.21 20.35 13.85
N GLY A 2 2.33 21.05 14.08
CA GLY A 2 3.55 20.89 13.27
C GLY A 2 4.30 19.55 13.44
N ASN A 3 4.30 18.95 14.63
CA ASN A 3 5.10 17.75 14.88
C ASN A 3 4.57 16.48 14.20
N ALA A 4 3.26 16.41 13.95
CA ALA A 4 2.65 15.28 13.25
C ALA A 4 3.06 15.20 11.77
N PHE A 5 3.58 16.31 11.21
CA PHE A 5 4.06 16.36 9.83
C PHE A 5 5.34 15.54 9.63
N VAL A 6 6.25 15.52 10.61
CA VAL A 6 7.55 14.81 10.50
C VAL A 6 7.36 13.30 10.31
N PRO A 7 6.56 12.58 11.12
CA PRO A 7 6.25 11.17 10.86
C PRO A 7 5.58 10.93 9.51
N LEU A 8 4.71 11.84 9.05
CA LEU A 8 4.00 11.68 7.78
C LEU A 8 4.92 11.82 6.57
N ILE A 9 5.90 12.73 6.59
CA ILE A 9 6.91 12.83 5.53
C ILE A 9 7.71 11.53 5.43
N VAL A 10 8.13 10.96 6.57
CA VAL A 10 8.84 9.68 6.61
C VAL A 10 8.00 8.53 6.00
N GLY A 11 6.67 8.68 6.02
CA GLY A 11 5.72 7.72 5.44
C GLY A 11 5.80 7.59 3.92
N PHE A 12 6.27 8.62 3.20
CA PHE A 12 6.49 8.53 1.76
C PHE A 12 7.55 7.48 1.37
N GLY A 13 8.51 7.20 2.26
CA GLY A 13 9.40 6.07 2.10
C GLY A 13 8.69 4.77 2.49
N CYS A 14 8.41 4.61 3.79
CA CYS A 14 7.72 3.45 4.33
C CYS A 14 6.83 3.82 5.52
N ASN A 15 5.63 3.26 5.56
CA ASN A 15 4.68 3.54 6.63
C ASN A 15 5.07 2.91 7.98
N VAL A 16 5.97 1.91 8.00
CA VAL A 16 6.46 1.29 9.25
C VAL A 16 7.26 2.29 10.12
N PRO A 17 8.35 2.91 9.62
CA PRO A 17 9.08 3.91 10.40
C PRO A 17 8.23 5.16 10.70
N ALA A 18 7.29 5.53 9.82
CA ALA A 18 6.33 6.61 10.09
C ALA A 18 5.47 6.33 11.33
N VAL A 19 4.86 5.15 11.42
CA VAL A 19 4.08 4.72 12.59
C VAL A 19 4.93 4.70 13.85
N MET A 20 6.18 4.22 13.79
CA MET A 20 7.08 4.21 14.95
C MET A 20 7.56 5.62 15.35
N ALA A 21 7.73 6.53 14.39
CA ALA A 21 8.15 7.92 14.65
C ALA A 21 7.09 8.71 15.42
N THR A 22 5.83 8.28 15.40
CA THR A 22 4.75 8.92 16.18
C THR A 22 4.98 8.90 17.70
N ARG A 23 5.94 8.11 18.21
CA ARG A 23 6.39 8.15 19.62
C ARG A 23 7.03 9.48 20.04
N THR A 24 7.48 10.27 19.08
CA THR A 24 8.01 11.62 19.33
C THR A 24 6.90 12.64 19.60
N LEU A 25 5.64 12.29 19.33
CA LEU A 25 4.49 13.12 19.62
C LEU A 25 4.18 13.03 21.12
N GLY A 26 4.19 14.19 21.79
CA GLY A 26 3.95 14.27 23.23
C GLY A 26 2.52 13.93 23.66
N ARG A 27 1.56 13.86 22.73
CA ARG A 27 0.16 13.55 22.99
C ARG A 27 -0.27 12.23 22.35
N ASP A 28 -0.95 11.41 23.14
CA ASP A 28 -1.52 10.14 22.69
C ASP A 28 -2.62 10.33 21.65
N SER A 29 -3.44 11.38 21.76
CA SER A 29 -4.48 11.72 20.77
C SER A 29 -3.86 12.07 19.40
N ASP A 30 -2.83 12.91 19.38
CA ASP A 30 -2.09 13.27 18.16
C ASP A 30 -1.36 12.06 17.57
N ARG A 31 -0.81 11.20 18.43
CA ARG A 31 -0.16 9.95 18.03
C ARG A 31 -1.13 9.00 17.34
N LEU A 32 -2.26 8.69 17.96
CA LEU A 32 -3.27 7.78 17.40
C LEU A 32 -3.85 8.30 16.08
N MET A 33 -4.09 9.62 15.98
CA MET A 33 -4.52 10.26 14.73
C MET A 33 -3.46 10.14 13.64
N THR A 34 -2.18 10.43 13.96
CA THR A 34 -1.09 10.33 12.99
C THR A 34 -0.89 8.89 12.52
N ILE A 35 -1.03 7.90 13.41
CA ILE A 35 -0.99 6.47 13.06
C ILE A 35 -2.12 6.10 12.08
N ALA A 36 -3.33 6.64 12.25
CA ALA A 36 -4.45 6.38 11.35
C ALA A 36 -4.33 7.10 9.99
N MET A 37 -3.60 8.22 9.94
CA MET A 37 -3.35 8.99 8.72
C MET A 37 -2.19 8.42 7.88
N ALA A 38 -1.18 7.82 8.53
CA ALA A 38 0.03 7.33 7.85
C ALA A 38 -0.24 6.38 6.66
N PRO A 39 -1.17 5.40 6.72
CA PRO A 39 -1.44 4.50 5.60
C PRO A 39 -1.89 5.16 4.28
N PHE A 40 -2.42 6.39 4.36
CA PHE A 40 -2.86 7.17 3.20
C PHE A 40 -1.72 7.94 2.53
N MET A 41 -0.54 8.00 3.18
CA MET A 41 0.68 8.44 2.50
C MET A 41 1.14 7.34 1.55
N SER A 42 1.42 7.72 0.31
CA SER A 42 1.91 6.78 -0.71
C SER A 42 3.36 6.44 -0.40
N CYS A 43 3.63 5.17 -0.10
CA CYS A 43 4.99 4.65 0.09
C CYS A 43 5.64 4.32 -1.26
N GLY A 44 6.98 4.24 -1.31
CA GLY A 44 7.72 3.92 -2.54
C GLY A 44 7.20 2.69 -3.29
N ALA A 45 6.80 1.62 -2.59
CA ALA A 45 6.25 0.41 -3.23
C ALA A 45 4.88 0.60 -3.92
N ARG A 46 4.19 1.74 -3.72
CA ARG A 46 2.98 2.07 -4.49
C ARG A 46 3.32 2.80 -5.79
N LEU A 47 4.47 3.50 -5.83
CA LEU A 47 4.94 4.16 -7.04
C LEU A 47 5.22 3.17 -8.16
N THR A 48 5.83 2.03 -7.85
CA THR A 48 6.11 0.97 -8.82
C THR A 48 4.83 0.48 -9.50
N VAL A 49 3.78 0.23 -8.71
CA VAL A 49 2.46 -0.13 -9.24
C VAL A 49 1.86 1.01 -10.07
N TYR A 50 2.01 2.27 -9.65
CA TYR A 50 1.51 3.41 -10.42
C TYR A 50 2.24 3.59 -11.74
N ALA A 51 3.56 3.41 -11.76
CA ALA A 51 4.39 3.48 -12.96
C ALA A 51 3.98 2.39 -13.95
N LEU A 52 3.83 1.14 -13.48
CA LEU A 52 3.38 0.01 -14.30
C LEU A 52 2.02 0.29 -14.98
N PHE A 53 1.03 0.72 -14.20
CA PHE A 53 -0.30 1.02 -14.74
C PHE A 53 -0.32 2.30 -15.59
N ALA A 54 0.51 3.29 -15.27
CA ALA A 54 0.64 4.50 -16.06
C ALA A 54 1.23 4.18 -17.44
N ALA A 55 2.24 3.32 -17.51
CA ALA A 55 2.75 2.78 -18.77
C ALA A 55 1.67 1.96 -19.49
N ALA A 56 1.02 0.99 -18.83
CA ALA A 56 0.03 0.15 -19.51
C ALA A 56 -1.17 0.92 -20.11
N PHE A 57 -1.70 1.94 -19.42
CA PHE A 57 -2.99 2.56 -19.78
C PHE A 57 -2.91 4.05 -20.16
N PHE A 58 -1.84 4.76 -19.78
CA PHE A 58 -1.83 6.23 -19.77
C PHE A 58 -0.53 6.82 -20.34
N GLN A 59 -0.08 6.31 -21.48
CA GLN A 59 1.13 6.70 -22.22
C GLN A 59 1.36 8.23 -22.34
N GLN A 60 0.30 9.03 -22.57
CA GLN A 60 0.43 10.49 -22.75
C GLN A 60 0.25 11.31 -21.47
N ASN A 61 -0.42 10.79 -20.43
CA ASN A 61 -0.86 11.56 -19.26
C ASN A 61 -0.52 10.86 -17.92
N GLY A 62 0.38 9.88 -17.93
CA GLY A 62 0.73 9.06 -16.77
C GLY A 62 1.14 9.88 -15.55
N GLN A 63 2.05 10.85 -15.73
CA GLN A 63 2.53 11.73 -14.66
C GLN A 63 1.39 12.48 -13.95
N ASN A 64 0.44 13.04 -14.70
CA ASN A 64 -0.70 13.79 -14.13
C ASN A 64 -1.61 12.89 -13.30
N ILE A 65 -1.78 11.63 -13.69
CA ILE A 65 -2.59 10.66 -12.97
C ILE A 65 -1.91 10.27 -11.67
N VAL A 66 -0.60 9.96 -11.71
CA VAL A 66 0.18 9.67 -10.51
C VAL A 66 0.13 10.86 -9.55
N PHE A 67 0.37 12.08 -10.04
CA PHE A 67 0.27 13.29 -9.24
C PHE A 67 -1.14 13.49 -8.64
N GLY A 68 -2.19 13.21 -9.40
CA GLY A 68 -3.58 13.23 -8.91
C GLY A 68 -3.84 12.22 -7.79
N LEU A 69 -3.31 11.01 -7.90
CA LEU A 69 -3.39 9.99 -6.85
C LEU A 69 -2.67 10.42 -5.57
N TYR A 70 -1.51 11.08 -5.69
CA TYR A 70 -0.81 11.66 -4.54
C TYR A 70 -1.64 12.70 -3.79
N LEU A 71 -2.23 13.65 -4.53
CA LEU A 71 -3.09 14.68 -3.95
C LEU A 71 -4.34 14.07 -3.31
N LEU A 72 -4.93 13.04 -3.94
CA LEU A 72 -6.07 12.32 -3.41
C LEU A 72 -5.72 11.61 -2.09
N GLY A 73 -4.55 10.95 -2.03
CA GLY A 73 -4.04 10.31 -0.81
C GLY A 73 -3.84 11.30 0.35
N ILE A 74 -3.18 12.43 0.08
CA ILE A 74 -2.99 13.50 1.07
C ILE A 74 -4.35 14.08 1.52
N GLY A 75 -5.27 14.31 0.58
CA GLY A 75 -6.62 14.80 0.88
C GLY A 75 -7.39 13.84 1.79
N LEU A 76 -7.31 12.53 1.54
CA LEU A 76 -7.96 11.50 2.36
C LEU A 76 -7.27 11.27 3.70
N ALA A 77 -5.95 11.49 3.79
CA ALA A 77 -5.25 11.54 5.07
C ALA A 77 -5.79 12.68 5.93
N ILE A 78 -5.91 13.89 5.37
CA ILE A 78 -6.48 15.06 6.06
C ILE A 78 -7.94 14.81 6.45
N PHE A 79 -8.74 14.22 5.55
CA PHE A 79 -10.12 13.82 5.83
C PHE A 79 -10.20 12.85 7.02
N THR A 80 -9.37 11.80 7.02
CA THR A 80 -9.31 10.84 8.12
C THR A 80 -8.94 11.51 9.44
N GLY A 81 -7.92 12.39 9.43
CA GLY A 81 -7.53 13.16 10.61
C GLY A 81 -8.68 14.04 11.12
N TRP A 82 -9.39 14.73 10.24
CA TRP A 82 -10.54 15.57 10.59
C TRP A 82 -11.70 14.75 11.21
N VAL A 83 -12.03 13.61 10.60
CA VAL A 83 -13.03 12.65 11.09
C VAL A 83 -12.64 12.20 12.50
N PHE A 84 -11.47 11.58 12.67
CA PHE A 84 -11.04 11.01 13.95
C PHE A 84 -10.96 12.06 15.06
N ARG A 85 -10.49 13.27 14.75
CA ARG A 85 -10.48 14.38 15.71
C ARG A 85 -11.88 14.69 16.23
N LYS A 86 -12.84 14.80 15.31
CA LYS A 86 -14.21 15.22 15.63
C LYS A 86 -14.99 14.12 16.35
N GLN A 87 -14.81 12.85 16.02
CA GLN A 87 -15.56 11.76 16.66
C GLN A 87 -14.89 11.15 17.89
N MET A 88 -13.55 11.07 17.95
CA MET A 88 -12.87 10.33 19.01
C MET A 88 -12.18 11.21 20.06
N PHE A 89 -11.75 12.42 19.71
CA PHE A 89 -10.96 13.29 20.61
C PHE A 89 -11.52 14.73 20.74
N PRO A 90 -12.81 14.93 21.10
CA PRO A 90 -13.44 16.25 21.09
C PRO A 90 -12.97 17.25 22.17
N ALA A 91 -12.08 16.89 23.09
CA ALA A 91 -11.94 17.62 24.37
C ALA A 91 -10.53 18.05 24.83
N GLU A 92 -9.49 17.97 24.01
CA GLU A 92 -8.13 18.35 24.45
C GLU A 92 -7.60 19.57 23.67
N ILE A 93 -7.92 20.77 24.16
CA ILE A 93 -7.22 21.99 23.78
C ILE A 93 -6.19 22.25 24.89
N THR A 94 -4.90 22.09 24.58
CA THR A 94 -3.81 22.40 25.51
C THR A 94 -2.78 23.30 24.84
N PRO A 95 -2.18 24.25 25.58
CA PRO A 95 -1.21 25.19 25.03
C PRO A 95 0.01 24.43 24.49
N SER A 96 0.31 24.60 23.21
CA SER A 96 1.48 24.02 22.56
C SER A 96 2.71 24.87 22.84
N PHE A 97 3.22 24.86 24.07
CA PHE A 97 4.57 25.35 24.35
C PHE A 97 5.55 24.24 24.01
N GLN A 98 6.10 24.31 22.80
CA GLN A 98 7.20 23.47 22.40
C GLN A 98 8.43 24.35 22.27
N GLU A 99 9.27 24.31 23.28
CA GLU A 99 10.58 24.94 23.20
C GLU A 99 11.38 24.18 22.13
N MET A 100 11.91 24.89 21.13
CA MET A 100 12.81 24.25 20.17
C MET A 100 14.05 23.79 20.94
N PRO A 101 14.37 22.48 20.96
CA PRO A 101 15.61 22.03 21.56
C PRO A 101 16.78 22.63 20.78
N ALA A 102 17.86 22.97 21.49
CA ALA A 102 19.09 23.44 20.85
C ALA A 102 19.53 22.39 19.81
N TYR A 103 19.60 22.81 18.55
CA TYR A 103 19.93 21.94 17.43
C TYR A 103 21.43 21.62 17.48
N HIS A 104 21.78 20.44 18.00
CA HIS A 104 23.15 19.95 18.01
C HIS A 104 23.42 19.22 16.70
N VAL A 105 24.60 19.45 16.11
CA VAL A 105 25.04 18.70 14.93
C VAL A 105 25.11 17.21 15.32
N PRO A 106 24.37 16.34 14.63
CA PRO A 106 24.28 14.95 15.05
C PRO A 106 25.60 14.24 14.76
N VAL A 107 26.14 13.54 15.77
CA VAL A 107 27.39 12.77 15.62
C VAL A 107 27.12 11.57 14.71
N ALA A 108 27.75 11.53 13.53
CA ALA A 108 27.53 10.49 12.51
C ALA A 108 27.65 9.06 13.07
N ARG A 109 28.61 8.84 13.99
CA ARG A 109 28.79 7.55 14.67
C ARG A 109 27.54 7.11 15.45
N ASN A 110 26.91 8.04 16.18
CA ASN A 110 25.71 7.73 16.97
C ASN A 110 24.51 7.47 16.06
N ILE A 111 24.39 8.20 14.95
CA ILE A 111 23.36 7.94 13.93
C ILE A 111 23.53 6.53 13.37
N LEU A 112 24.72 6.19 12.84
CA LEU A 112 25.00 4.88 12.24
C LEU A 112 24.76 3.73 13.21
N LEU A 113 25.26 3.83 14.44
CA LEU A 113 25.04 2.79 15.46
C LEU A 113 23.55 2.65 15.81
N THR A 114 22.84 3.76 16.01
CA THR A 114 21.41 3.73 16.36
C THR A 114 20.58 3.17 15.21
N THR A 115 20.86 3.59 13.98
CA THR A 115 20.22 3.07 12.76
C THR A 115 20.50 1.58 12.62
N TRP A 116 21.74 1.13 12.81
CA TRP A 116 22.10 -0.28 12.76
C TRP A 116 21.36 -1.13 13.81
N PHE A 117 21.30 -0.68 15.07
CA PHE A 117 20.56 -1.41 16.12
C PHE A 117 19.07 -1.48 15.83
N ARG A 118 18.47 -0.40 15.29
CA ARG A 118 17.06 -0.38 14.89
C ARG A 118 16.81 -1.29 13.69
N LEU A 119 17.68 -1.26 12.68
CA LEU A 119 17.62 -2.13 11.51
C LEU A 119 17.72 -3.59 11.92
N LYS A 120 18.76 -3.96 12.68
CA LYS A 120 18.93 -5.31 13.23
C LYS A 120 17.69 -5.76 14.01
N GLY A 121 17.17 -4.89 14.90
CA GLY A 121 15.97 -5.17 15.67
C GLY A 121 14.72 -5.39 14.80
N PHE A 122 14.60 -4.67 13.68
CA PHE A 122 13.54 -4.86 12.69
C PHE A 122 13.71 -6.17 11.93
N THR A 123 14.89 -6.43 11.36
CA THR A 123 15.19 -7.65 10.59
C THR A 123 14.90 -8.92 11.38
N PHE A 124 15.35 -9.03 12.64
CA PHE A 124 15.13 -10.25 13.42
C PHE A 124 13.69 -10.41 13.94
N ARG A 125 12.97 -9.32 14.17
CA ARG A 125 11.60 -9.37 14.74
C ARG A 125 10.52 -9.39 13.67
N ALA A 126 10.53 -8.41 12.77
CA ALA A 126 9.58 -8.33 11.67
C ALA A 126 9.86 -9.40 10.61
N GLY A 127 11.14 -9.66 10.32
CA GLY A 127 11.54 -10.69 9.35
C GLY A 127 11.01 -12.08 9.71
N LYS A 128 10.96 -12.45 10.99
CA LYS A 128 10.35 -13.73 11.41
C LYS A 128 8.89 -13.84 10.99
N THR A 129 8.11 -12.77 11.12
CA THR A 129 6.70 -12.76 10.70
C THR A 129 6.58 -12.76 9.18
N ILE A 130 7.39 -11.96 8.48
CA ILE A 130 7.38 -11.89 7.01
C ILE A 130 7.73 -13.25 6.41
N VAL A 131 8.78 -13.92 6.89
CA VAL A 131 9.19 -15.26 6.40
C VAL A 131 8.09 -16.29 6.59
N ILE A 132 7.41 -16.32 7.74
CA ILE A 132 6.29 -17.25 7.97
C ILE A 132 5.16 -16.99 6.98
N VAL A 133 4.83 -15.72 6.74
CA VAL A 133 3.78 -15.31 5.79
C VAL A 133 4.17 -15.69 4.36
N VAL A 134 5.40 -15.40 3.94
CA VAL A 134 5.90 -15.71 2.59
C VAL A 134 5.94 -17.22 2.35
N ILE A 135 6.40 -18.01 3.32
CA ILE A 135 6.35 -19.48 3.23
C ILE A 135 4.91 -19.97 3.09
N ALA A 136 3.97 -19.41 3.86
CA ALA A 136 2.57 -19.77 3.74
C ALA A 136 1.98 -19.38 2.38
N LEU A 137 2.34 -18.21 1.85
CA LEU A 137 1.91 -17.75 0.52
C LEU A 137 2.52 -18.61 -0.59
N SER A 138 3.81 -18.92 -0.53
CA SER A 138 4.49 -19.79 -1.49
C SER A 138 3.91 -21.20 -1.47
N PHE A 139 3.59 -21.74 -0.28
CA PHE A 139 2.90 -23.02 -0.17
C PHE A 139 1.48 -22.97 -0.79
N LEU A 140 0.73 -21.89 -0.58
CA LEU A 140 -0.60 -21.70 -1.18
C LEU A 140 -0.55 -21.44 -2.69
N ASN A 141 0.54 -20.87 -3.19
CA ASN A 141 0.78 -20.67 -4.62
C ASN A 141 1.12 -22.02 -5.29
N SER A 142 2.01 -22.82 -4.68
CA SER A 142 2.45 -24.12 -5.21
C SER A 142 1.39 -25.23 -5.16
N LEU A 143 0.44 -25.14 -4.22
CA LEU A 143 -0.61 -26.14 -4.04
C LEU A 143 -1.77 -25.91 -5.01
N GLY A 144 -2.05 -26.90 -5.86
CA GLY A 144 -3.24 -26.95 -6.71
C GLY A 144 -4.51 -27.36 -5.98
N THR A 145 -5.67 -27.06 -6.56
CA THR A 145 -6.98 -27.51 -6.06
C THR A 145 -7.13 -29.02 -5.95
N ASP A 146 -6.38 -29.77 -6.77
CA ASP A 146 -6.39 -31.23 -6.81
C ASP A 146 -5.43 -31.88 -5.80
N GLY A 147 -4.71 -31.07 -5.02
CA GLY A 147 -3.67 -31.54 -4.09
C GLY A 147 -2.34 -31.87 -4.76
N SER A 148 -2.19 -31.59 -6.06
CA SER A 148 -0.91 -31.61 -6.76
C SER A 148 -0.05 -30.42 -6.38
N PHE A 149 1.27 -30.64 -6.36
CA PHE A 149 2.28 -29.59 -6.22
C PHE A 149 2.84 -29.25 -7.62
N GLY A 150 3.16 -27.98 -7.87
CA GLY A 150 3.70 -27.51 -9.14
C GLY A 150 2.75 -26.68 -9.99
N ASN A 151 1.68 -26.15 -9.39
CA ASN A 151 0.77 -25.20 -10.03
C ASN A 151 1.17 -23.74 -9.71
N GLU A 152 2.47 -23.46 -9.68
CA GLU A 152 2.96 -22.12 -9.35
C GLU A 152 2.56 -21.12 -10.42
N ASP A 153 2.06 -19.98 -9.94
CA ASP A 153 1.54 -18.87 -10.74
C ASP A 153 0.44 -19.27 -11.71
N SER A 154 -0.30 -20.34 -11.39
CA SER A 154 -1.40 -20.83 -12.19
C SER A 154 -2.78 -20.46 -11.72
N GLY A 155 -3.71 -20.37 -12.68
CA GLY A 155 -5.14 -20.18 -12.44
C GLY A 155 -5.80 -21.28 -11.59
N GLU A 156 -5.12 -22.41 -11.36
CA GLU A 156 -5.57 -23.55 -10.55
C GLU A 156 -4.93 -23.62 -9.16
N SER A 157 -4.02 -22.70 -8.82
CA SER A 157 -3.49 -22.63 -7.45
C SER A 157 -4.60 -22.30 -6.43
N VAL A 158 -4.44 -22.79 -5.20
CA VAL A 158 -5.34 -22.46 -4.09
C VAL A 158 -5.40 -20.94 -3.87
N LEU A 159 -4.28 -20.24 -4.11
CA LEU A 159 -4.21 -18.79 -4.08
C LEU A 159 -5.13 -18.14 -5.14
N SER A 160 -5.10 -18.64 -6.38
CA SER A 160 -5.96 -18.18 -7.48
C SER A 160 -7.44 -18.46 -7.22
N VAL A 161 -7.79 -19.58 -6.59
CA VAL A 161 -9.19 -19.88 -6.19
C VAL A 161 -9.69 -18.93 -5.11
N ILE A 162 -8.86 -18.64 -4.09
CA ILE A 162 -9.19 -17.65 -3.06
C ILE A 162 -9.38 -16.28 -3.71
N GLY A 163 -8.52 -15.91 -4.66
CA GLY A 163 -8.66 -14.68 -5.46
C GLY A 163 -9.98 -14.63 -6.22
N LYS A 164 -10.28 -15.67 -7.02
CA LYS A 164 -11.53 -15.82 -7.79
C LYS A 164 -12.77 -15.73 -6.90
N ALA A 165 -12.72 -16.27 -5.68
CA ALA A 165 -13.83 -16.19 -4.72
C ALA A 165 -14.09 -14.75 -4.21
N ILE A 166 -13.06 -13.90 -4.19
CA ILE A 166 -13.18 -12.50 -3.74
C ILE A 166 -13.51 -11.56 -4.93
N THR A 167 -13.13 -11.91 -6.16
CA THR A 167 -13.40 -11.12 -7.38
C THR A 167 -14.82 -10.56 -7.51
N PRO A 168 -15.92 -11.31 -7.23
CA PRO A 168 -17.27 -10.75 -7.37
C PRO A 168 -17.53 -9.55 -6.43
N ALA A 169 -16.84 -9.46 -5.30
CA ALA A 169 -16.93 -8.30 -4.43
C ALA A 169 -16.34 -7.03 -5.09
N PHE A 170 -15.43 -7.19 -6.06
CA PHE A 170 -14.81 -6.10 -6.83
C PHE A 170 -15.50 -5.83 -8.18
N ALA A 171 -16.55 -6.56 -8.55
CA ALA A 171 -17.39 -6.25 -9.71
C ALA A 171 -17.88 -4.78 -9.76
N PRO A 172 -18.39 -4.17 -8.66
CA PRO A 172 -18.82 -2.76 -8.68
C PRO A 172 -17.67 -1.75 -8.81
N LEU A 173 -16.42 -2.21 -8.76
CA LEU A 173 -15.22 -1.41 -9.01
C LEU A 173 -14.79 -1.43 -10.49
N GLY A 174 -15.42 -2.25 -11.32
CA GLY A 174 -15.07 -2.42 -12.73
C GLY A 174 -14.08 -3.55 -13.02
N ILE A 175 -13.78 -4.40 -12.02
CA ILE A 175 -13.03 -5.64 -12.23
C ILE A 175 -14.01 -6.73 -12.65
N GLN A 176 -13.87 -7.24 -13.88
CA GLN A 176 -14.69 -8.36 -14.36
C GLN A 176 -14.23 -9.68 -13.73
N GLU A 177 -15.11 -10.68 -13.72
CA GLU A 177 -14.82 -12.02 -13.17
C GLU A 177 -13.62 -12.68 -13.87
N ASP A 178 -13.43 -12.39 -15.16
CA ASP A 178 -12.31 -12.88 -15.97
C ASP A 178 -10.97 -12.25 -15.56
N ASN A 179 -10.98 -11.05 -14.98
CA ASN A 179 -9.78 -10.37 -14.47
C ASN A 179 -9.51 -10.72 -12.99
N TRP A 180 -9.58 -12.01 -12.68
CA TRP A 180 -9.18 -12.53 -11.37
C TRP A 180 -7.71 -12.28 -11.01
N PRO A 181 -6.73 -12.18 -11.95
CA PRO A 181 -5.33 -11.87 -11.61
C PRO A 181 -5.19 -10.54 -10.86
N ALA A 182 -5.97 -9.51 -11.24
CA ALA A 182 -5.98 -8.23 -10.56
C ALA A 182 -6.40 -8.36 -9.08
N THR A 183 -7.33 -9.27 -8.77
CA THR A 183 -7.80 -9.53 -7.40
C THR A 183 -6.77 -10.33 -6.59
N VAL A 184 -6.11 -11.31 -7.21
CA VAL A 184 -4.99 -12.04 -6.58
C VAL A 184 -3.85 -11.07 -6.25
N GLY A 185 -3.51 -10.16 -7.16
CA GLY A 185 -2.51 -9.11 -6.92
C GLY A 185 -2.87 -8.19 -5.75
N LEU A 186 -4.15 -7.83 -5.58
CA LEU A 186 -4.57 -7.06 -4.40
C LEU A 186 -4.37 -7.83 -3.09
N PHE A 187 -4.64 -9.14 -3.11
CA PHE A 187 -4.49 -10.01 -1.96
C PHE A 187 -3.01 -10.21 -1.60
N THR A 188 -2.14 -10.49 -2.57
CA THR A 188 -0.69 -10.60 -2.37
C THR A 188 -0.13 -9.28 -1.86
N GLY A 189 -0.61 -8.16 -2.41
CA GLY A 189 -0.30 -6.79 -1.99
C GLY A 189 -0.67 -6.45 -0.53
N MET A 190 -1.63 -7.17 0.06
CA MET A 190 -1.97 -7.03 1.48
C MET A 190 -0.79 -7.45 2.38
N PHE A 191 0.00 -8.41 1.92
CA PHE A 191 1.16 -8.91 2.66
C PHE A 191 2.40 -8.07 2.36
N ALA A 192 2.69 -7.82 1.08
CA ALA A 192 3.80 -7.01 0.62
C ALA A 192 3.39 -6.19 -0.61
N LYS A 193 3.49 -4.86 -0.56
CA LYS A 193 3.02 -3.99 -1.65
C LYS A 193 3.83 -4.16 -2.94
N GLU A 194 5.13 -4.37 -2.80
CA GLU A 194 6.06 -4.62 -3.90
C GLU A 194 5.74 -5.92 -4.65
N ALA A 195 5.17 -6.91 -3.97
CA ALA A 195 4.79 -8.19 -4.59
C ALA A 195 3.62 -8.06 -5.57
N ILE A 196 2.86 -6.95 -5.57
CA ILE A 196 1.75 -6.74 -6.52
C ILE A 196 2.27 -6.86 -7.95
N VAL A 197 3.34 -6.12 -8.27
CA VAL A 197 3.91 -6.07 -9.63
C VAL A 197 4.37 -7.47 -10.06
N GLY A 198 5.17 -8.16 -9.25
CA GLY A 198 5.62 -9.51 -9.58
C GLY A 198 4.49 -10.52 -9.72
N THR A 199 3.47 -10.47 -8.86
CA THR A 199 2.31 -11.39 -9.00
C THR A 199 1.43 -11.07 -10.21
N LEU A 200 1.32 -9.81 -10.60
CA LEU A 200 0.61 -9.45 -11.83
C LEU A 200 1.44 -9.89 -13.03
N ASP A 201 2.74 -9.64 -13.05
CA ASP A 201 3.63 -10.04 -14.14
C ASP A 201 3.54 -11.56 -14.40
N ALA A 202 3.66 -12.38 -13.35
CA ALA A 202 3.53 -13.83 -13.47
C ALA A 202 2.15 -14.27 -14.00
N LEU A 203 1.06 -13.80 -13.39
CA LEU A 203 -0.30 -14.22 -13.73
C LEU A 203 -0.80 -13.68 -15.08
N TYR A 204 -0.29 -12.54 -15.54
CA TYR A 204 -0.62 -12.01 -16.88
C TYR A 204 0.28 -12.59 -17.98
N THR A 205 1.45 -13.15 -17.65
CA THR A 205 2.35 -13.82 -18.62
C THR A 205 1.92 -15.26 -18.92
N GLU A 206 1.23 -15.91 -17.99
CA GLU A 206 0.85 -17.32 -18.04
C GLU A 206 -0.02 -17.75 -19.26
N SER A 207 -0.36 -16.81 -20.14
CA SER A 207 -0.99 -17.11 -21.42
C SER A 207 -0.04 -17.78 -22.43
N GLU A 208 1.29 -17.70 -22.28
CA GLU A 208 2.22 -18.15 -23.35
C GLU A 208 3.55 -18.85 -22.96
N SER A 209 3.83 -19.25 -21.71
CA SER A 209 5.16 -19.83 -21.42
C SER A 209 5.20 -20.98 -20.41
N GLU A 210 4.98 -22.19 -20.91
CA GLU A 210 5.74 -23.37 -20.46
C GLU A 210 7.18 -23.23 -20.97
N ALA A 211 8.04 -22.56 -20.20
CA ALA A 211 9.49 -22.60 -20.42
C ALA A 211 10.15 -23.33 -19.26
N ASP A 212 10.70 -24.49 -19.58
CA ASP A 212 11.58 -25.35 -18.79
C ASP A 212 12.69 -24.54 -18.10
N ALA A 213 12.46 -24.11 -16.85
CA ALA A 213 13.48 -23.50 -16.02
C ALA A 213 14.38 -24.62 -15.48
N GLY A 214 15.48 -24.85 -16.19
CA GLY A 214 16.59 -25.67 -15.71
C GLY A 214 17.08 -25.21 -14.31
N ALA A 215 17.73 -26.13 -13.59
CA ALA A 215 18.12 -25.94 -12.19
C ALA A 215 18.70 -24.53 -11.91
N PRO A 216 18.20 -23.81 -10.88
CA PRO A 216 18.59 -22.43 -10.63
C PRO A 216 20.09 -22.33 -10.33
N ASP A 217 20.82 -21.55 -11.12
CA ASP A 217 22.22 -21.20 -10.85
C ASP A 217 22.29 -20.20 -9.70
N LEU A 218 22.32 -20.73 -8.49
CA LEU A 218 22.37 -19.95 -7.25
C LEU A 218 23.62 -19.05 -7.17
N LEU A 219 24.72 -19.43 -7.84
CA LEU A 219 25.96 -18.69 -7.78
C LEU A 219 25.93 -17.47 -8.72
N GLY A 220 25.37 -17.65 -9.92
CA GLY A 220 25.08 -16.56 -10.86
C GLY A 220 24.09 -15.55 -10.27
N ALA A 221 22.94 -16.03 -9.76
CA ALA A 221 21.92 -15.17 -9.15
C ALA A 221 22.44 -14.41 -7.92
N ALA A 222 23.31 -15.03 -7.11
CA ALA A 222 23.95 -14.33 -5.98
C ALA A 222 24.92 -13.24 -6.46
N GLY A 223 25.67 -13.47 -7.55
CA GLY A 223 26.54 -12.48 -8.17
C GLY A 223 25.76 -11.27 -8.68
N GLU A 224 24.67 -11.52 -9.42
CA GLU A 224 23.77 -10.49 -9.94
C GLU A 224 23.12 -9.67 -8.82
N ALA A 225 22.64 -10.33 -7.76
CA ALA A 225 22.08 -9.66 -6.58
C ALA A 225 23.10 -8.79 -5.83
N PHE A 226 24.37 -9.16 -5.80
CA PHE A 226 25.42 -8.31 -5.21
C PHE A 226 25.76 -7.11 -6.11
N THR A 227 25.78 -7.31 -7.43
CA THR A 227 25.99 -6.22 -8.37
C THR A 227 24.84 -5.22 -8.37
N SER A 228 23.59 -5.69 -8.20
CA SER A 228 22.41 -4.82 -8.16
C SER A 228 22.45 -3.85 -6.97
N ILE A 229 22.97 -4.26 -5.81
CA ILE A 229 23.17 -3.35 -4.67
C ILE A 229 24.09 -2.18 -5.05
N GLY A 230 25.13 -2.45 -5.85
CA GLY A 230 26.07 -1.43 -6.32
C GLY A 230 25.45 -0.49 -7.34
N THR A 231 24.71 -1.02 -8.30
CA THR A 231 24.01 -0.21 -9.32
C THR A 231 22.93 0.65 -8.69
N GLU A 232 22.12 0.09 -7.79
CA GLU A 232 21.10 0.84 -7.04
C GLU A 232 21.68 1.92 -6.14
N PHE A 233 22.86 1.68 -5.55
CA PHE A 233 23.54 2.70 -4.75
C PHE A 233 24.01 3.90 -5.60
N ILE A 234 24.39 3.66 -6.86
CA ILE A 234 24.72 4.72 -7.81
C ILE A 234 23.45 5.43 -8.27
N ALA A 235 22.38 4.69 -8.58
CA ALA A 235 21.07 5.24 -8.94
C ALA A 235 20.45 6.10 -7.81
N LEU A 236 20.73 5.77 -6.55
CA LEU A 236 20.34 6.58 -5.39
C LEU A 236 20.86 8.03 -5.47
N ALA A 237 22.02 8.25 -6.11
CA ALA A 237 22.57 9.59 -6.29
C ALA A 237 21.66 10.45 -7.19
N ASP A 238 21.02 9.84 -8.19
CA ASP A 238 20.06 10.53 -9.05
C ASP A 238 18.75 10.79 -8.32
N THR A 239 18.30 9.86 -7.46
CA THR A 239 17.08 10.05 -6.63
C THR A 239 17.24 11.14 -5.56
N LEU A 240 18.47 11.50 -5.17
CA LEU A 240 18.71 12.64 -4.28
C LEU A 240 18.39 13.98 -4.95
N THR A 241 18.38 14.05 -6.28
CA THR A 241 17.98 15.24 -7.02
C THR A 241 16.45 15.37 -7.15
N ASP A 242 15.72 14.27 -6.99
CA ASP A 242 14.25 14.25 -6.89
C ASP A 242 13.75 13.36 -5.73
N PRO A 243 13.83 13.86 -4.49
CA PRO A 243 13.42 13.10 -3.30
C PRO A 243 11.90 12.85 -3.21
N LEU A 244 11.11 13.42 -4.12
CA LEU A 244 9.65 13.24 -4.17
C LEU A 244 9.22 12.33 -5.34
N GLY A 245 10.15 11.92 -6.22
CA GLY A 245 9.84 11.10 -7.39
C GLY A 245 8.84 11.75 -8.34
N ILE A 246 8.88 13.08 -8.48
CA ILE A 246 7.99 13.84 -9.37
C ILE A 246 8.39 13.68 -10.84
N SER A 247 9.68 13.46 -11.06
CA SER A 247 10.37 13.16 -12.31
C SER A 247 10.47 11.64 -12.42
N ILE A 248 9.32 10.98 -12.46
CA ILE A 248 9.25 9.68 -13.11
C ILE A 248 9.72 9.97 -14.55
N GLY A 249 10.79 9.29 -14.99
CA GLY A 249 11.35 9.42 -16.35
C GLY A 249 10.28 9.21 -17.42
N ASP A 250 10.62 9.42 -18.69
CA ASP A 250 9.66 9.51 -19.80
C ASP A 250 8.70 8.30 -19.84
N VAL A 251 7.52 8.42 -19.20
CA VAL A 251 6.51 7.36 -19.08
C VAL A 251 5.85 7.05 -20.43
N SER A 252 6.23 7.79 -21.48
CA SER A 252 5.81 7.56 -22.84
C SER A 252 6.45 6.33 -23.49
N ASP A 253 7.56 5.81 -22.94
CA ASP A 253 8.20 4.61 -23.45
C ASP A 253 7.87 3.41 -22.55
N ALA A 254 6.82 2.68 -22.93
CA ALA A 254 6.35 1.48 -22.23
C ALA A 254 7.45 0.43 -22.01
N GLU A 255 8.39 0.36 -22.94
CA GLU A 255 9.52 -0.58 -22.95
C GLU A 255 10.59 -0.19 -21.93
N ALA A 256 10.85 1.11 -21.73
CA ALA A 256 11.78 1.59 -20.70
C ALA A 256 11.23 1.33 -19.29
N VAL A 257 9.92 1.51 -19.08
CA VAL A 257 9.28 1.20 -17.80
C VAL A 257 9.21 -0.31 -17.54
N ALA A 258 9.00 -1.12 -18.59
CA ALA A 258 9.05 -2.58 -18.49
C ALA A 258 10.46 -3.05 -18.07
N GLU A 259 11.52 -2.46 -18.64
CA GLU A 259 12.91 -2.76 -18.27
C GLU A 259 13.24 -2.29 -16.84
N GLU A 260 12.84 -1.08 -16.44
CA GLU A 260 13.04 -0.56 -15.07
C GLU A 260 12.29 -1.35 -13.99
N GLN A 261 11.16 -1.98 -14.32
CA GLN A 261 10.35 -2.73 -13.38
C GLN A 261 10.60 -4.24 -13.45
N GLU A 262 11.52 -4.70 -14.30
CA GLU A 262 11.76 -6.13 -14.58
C GLU A 262 10.49 -6.89 -15.02
N VAL A 263 9.61 -6.21 -15.77
CA VAL A 263 8.30 -6.73 -16.21
C VAL A 263 8.34 -7.04 -17.70
N GLN A 264 7.69 -8.13 -18.14
CA GLN A 264 7.66 -8.48 -19.56
C GLN A 264 6.71 -7.56 -20.35
N GLY A 265 7.06 -7.13 -21.56
CA GLY A 265 6.19 -6.29 -22.40
C GLY A 265 4.84 -6.95 -22.77
N SER A 266 4.76 -8.28 -22.75
CA SER A 266 3.52 -9.06 -22.93
C SER A 266 2.50 -8.80 -21.84
N THR A 267 2.94 -8.55 -20.60
CA THR A 267 2.03 -8.32 -19.45
C THR A 267 1.32 -7.00 -19.57
N LEU A 268 1.98 -5.94 -20.02
CA LEU A 268 1.36 -4.63 -20.26
C LEU A 268 0.22 -4.75 -21.26
N THR A 269 0.41 -5.57 -22.31
CA THR A 269 -0.61 -5.84 -23.33
C THR A 269 -1.77 -6.66 -22.77
N ASN A 270 -1.49 -7.72 -22.01
CA ASN A 270 -2.50 -8.57 -21.39
C ASN A 270 -3.31 -7.82 -20.32
N MET A 271 -2.67 -6.95 -19.54
CA MET A 271 -3.33 -6.04 -18.62
C MET A 271 -4.29 -5.10 -19.37
N ALA A 272 -3.84 -4.49 -20.47
CA ALA A 272 -4.68 -3.61 -21.27
C ALA A 272 -5.92 -4.33 -21.84
N ASN A 273 -5.80 -5.62 -22.18
CA ASN A 273 -6.89 -6.43 -22.72
C ASN A 273 -7.89 -6.90 -21.64
N LEU A 274 -7.42 -7.25 -20.44
CA LEU A 274 -8.27 -7.79 -19.36
C LEU A 274 -9.01 -6.72 -18.56
N PHE A 275 -8.57 -5.46 -18.64
CA PHE A 275 -9.32 -4.33 -18.07
C PHE A 275 -10.32 -3.76 -19.08
N VAL A 276 -11.58 -3.59 -18.65
CA VAL A 276 -12.68 -3.08 -19.48
C VAL A 276 -12.42 -1.69 -20.07
N SER A 277 -11.73 -0.84 -19.31
CA SER A 277 -11.39 0.52 -19.71
C SER A 277 -10.23 1.07 -18.89
N PRO A 278 -9.49 2.08 -19.40
CA PRO A 278 -8.50 2.82 -18.61
C PRO A 278 -9.10 3.42 -17.34
N PHE A 279 -10.38 3.79 -17.36
CA PHE A 279 -11.07 4.31 -16.17
C PHE A 279 -11.26 3.26 -15.07
N ALA A 280 -11.50 1.99 -15.43
CA ALA A 280 -11.52 0.89 -14.47
C ALA A 280 -10.13 0.69 -13.84
N ALA A 281 -9.06 0.76 -14.64
CA ALA A 281 -7.68 0.72 -14.16
C ALA A 281 -7.37 1.89 -13.19
N PHE A 282 -7.85 3.09 -13.47
CA PHE A 282 -7.73 4.22 -12.53
C PHE A 282 -8.46 3.98 -11.20
N CYS A 283 -9.67 3.43 -11.23
CA CYS A 283 -10.41 3.09 -10.02
C CYS A 283 -9.70 1.98 -9.22
N TYR A 284 -9.10 1.02 -9.90
CA TYR A 284 -8.22 0.02 -9.29
C TYR A 284 -7.00 0.66 -8.59
N LEU A 285 -6.35 1.66 -9.21
CA LEU A 285 -5.26 2.40 -8.57
C LEU A 285 -5.69 3.19 -7.33
N ILE A 286 -6.89 3.79 -7.35
CA ILE A 286 -7.48 4.42 -6.15
C ILE A 286 -7.66 3.37 -5.04
N PHE A 287 -8.12 2.16 -5.38
CA PHE A 287 -8.22 1.10 -4.39
C PHE A 287 -6.84 0.74 -3.82
N ILE A 288 -5.81 0.55 -4.67
CA ILE A 288 -4.43 0.25 -4.24
C ILE A 288 -3.83 1.35 -3.36
N LEU A 289 -4.14 2.61 -3.66
CA LEU A 289 -3.72 3.76 -2.86
C LEU A 289 -4.28 3.70 -1.44
N LEU A 290 -5.54 3.30 -1.27
CA LEU A 290 -6.27 3.52 -0.03
C LEU A 290 -6.47 2.27 0.82
N TYR A 291 -6.39 1.08 0.22
CA TYR A 291 -6.68 -0.17 0.93
C TYR A 291 -5.65 -0.44 2.02
N ALA A 292 -5.97 -1.43 2.86
CA ALA A 292 -5.20 -1.74 4.05
C ALA A 292 -3.68 -1.77 3.83
N PRO A 293 -2.92 -1.20 4.77
CA PRO A 293 -1.47 -1.18 4.68
C PRO A 293 -0.92 -2.61 4.84
N CYS A 294 0.34 -2.81 4.44
CA CYS A 294 0.93 -4.14 4.49
C CYS A 294 1.02 -4.69 5.92
N VAL A 295 1.15 -6.02 6.05
CA VAL A 295 1.22 -6.72 7.34
C VAL A 295 2.31 -6.16 8.27
N ALA A 296 3.44 -5.69 7.70
CA ALA A 296 4.50 -5.04 8.47
C ALA A 296 4.02 -3.76 9.18
N VAL A 297 3.21 -2.94 8.50
CA VAL A 297 2.63 -1.72 9.07
C VAL A 297 1.57 -2.08 10.10
N LEU A 298 0.68 -3.03 9.82
CA LEU A 298 -0.32 -3.48 10.80
C LEU A 298 0.35 -4.03 12.07
N GLY A 299 1.46 -4.76 11.93
CA GLY A 299 2.27 -5.21 13.06
C GLY A 299 2.88 -4.05 13.87
N ALA A 300 3.36 -3.00 13.19
CA ALA A 300 3.82 -1.78 13.84
C ALA A 300 2.68 -1.05 14.56
N VAL A 301 1.52 -0.87 13.92
CA VAL A 301 0.32 -0.27 14.52
C VAL A 301 -0.11 -1.05 15.76
N ASN A 302 -0.11 -2.38 15.70
CA ASN A 302 -0.47 -3.23 16.84
C ASN A 302 0.49 -3.05 18.01
N LYS A 303 1.78 -2.88 17.73
CA LYS A 303 2.79 -2.63 18.75
C LYS A 303 2.66 -1.23 19.37
N GLU A 304 2.31 -0.22 18.58
CA GLU A 304 2.23 1.17 19.05
C GLU A 304 0.90 1.50 19.73
N ALA A 305 -0.22 1.01 19.19
CA ALA A 305 -1.58 1.41 19.57
C ALA A 305 -2.48 0.23 20.00
N GLY A 306 -2.00 -1.01 19.90
CA GLY A 306 -2.72 -2.22 20.30
C GLY A 306 -3.67 -2.79 19.24
N TRP A 307 -4.18 -3.99 19.52
CA TRP A 307 -4.93 -4.79 18.55
C TRP A 307 -6.27 -4.17 18.14
N ARG A 308 -7.01 -3.60 19.10
CA ARG A 308 -8.30 -2.94 18.82
C ARG A 308 -8.14 -1.76 17.86
N TRP A 309 -7.08 -0.97 18.04
CA TRP A 309 -6.77 0.14 17.15
C TRP A 309 -6.33 -0.34 15.78
N THR A 310 -5.56 -1.43 15.72
CA THR A 310 -5.13 -2.05 14.46
C THR A 310 -6.33 -2.50 13.63
N LEU A 311 -7.30 -3.19 14.23
CA LEU A 311 -8.54 -3.59 13.55
C LEU A 311 -9.35 -2.40 13.06
N LEU A 312 -9.38 -1.32 13.85
CA LEU A 312 -10.04 -0.09 13.44
C LEU A 312 -9.36 0.56 12.23
N VAL A 313 -8.03 0.70 12.26
CA VAL A 313 -7.26 1.29 11.14
C VAL A 313 -7.44 0.44 9.89
N PHE A 314 -7.31 -0.88 10.02
CA PHE A 314 -7.52 -1.84 8.91
C PHE A 314 -8.92 -1.74 8.31
N SER A 315 -9.95 -1.72 9.16
CA SER A 315 -11.35 -1.64 8.73
C SER A 315 -11.66 -0.28 8.12
N TRP A 316 -11.15 0.81 8.70
CA TRP A 316 -11.32 2.18 8.17
C TRP A 316 -10.67 2.33 6.80
N SER A 317 -9.40 1.96 6.64
CA SER A 317 -8.69 2.09 5.37
C SER A 317 -9.34 1.26 4.26
N THR A 318 -9.68 0.00 4.55
CA THR A 318 -10.28 -0.89 3.55
C THR A 318 -11.69 -0.44 3.16
N ALA A 319 -12.51 -0.01 4.14
CA ALA A 319 -13.84 0.52 3.85
C ALA A 319 -13.76 1.80 3.02
N LEU A 320 -12.86 2.73 3.38
CA LEU A 320 -12.67 3.98 2.67
C LEU A 320 -12.17 3.72 1.24
N ALA A 321 -11.22 2.80 1.06
CA ALA A 321 -10.74 2.39 -0.25
C ALA A 321 -11.85 1.84 -1.14
N TYR A 322 -12.63 0.89 -0.62
CA TYR A 322 -13.72 0.28 -1.37
C TYR A 322 -14.78 1.32 -1.75
N ILE A 323 -15.18 2.18 -0.82
CA ILE A 323 -16.17 3.24 -1.05
C ILE A 323 -15.65 4.26 -2.07
N ALA A 324 -14.44 4.77 -1.90
CA ALA A 324 -13.87 5.77 -2.81
C ALA A 324 -13.73 5.23 -4.23
N ALA A 325 -13.23 4.00 -4.37
CA ALA A 325 -12.97 3.39 -5.65
C ALA A 325 -14.28 3.02 -6.38
N THR A 326 -15.27 2.43 -5.68
CA THR A 326 -16.58 2.09 -6.25
C THR A 326 -17.40 3.34 -6.60
N VAL A 327 -17.42 4.36 -5.74
CA VAL A 327 -18.12 5.63 -6.03
C VAL A 327 -17.50 6.31 -7.24
N THR A 328 -16.16 6.33 -7.36
CA THR A 328 -15.49 6.89 -8.54
C THR A 328 -15.87 6.14 -9.81
N TYR A 329 -15.83 4.80 -9.79
CA TYR A 329 -16.21 3.99 -10.94
C TYR A 329 -17.67 4.21 -11.38
N GLN A 330 -18.58 4.28 -10.41
CA GLN A 330 -20.01 4.46 -10.67
C GLN A 330 -20.37 5.88 -11.13
N ILE A 331 -19.61 6.90 -10.72
CA ILE A 331 -19.76 8.25 -11.24
C ILE A 331 -19.36 8.29 -12.74
N GLY A 332 -18.27 7.63 -13.11
CA GLY A 332 -17.83 7.60 -14.52
C GLY A 332 -18.74 6.77 -15.43
N THR A 333 -19.36 5.71 -14.91
CA THR A 333 -20.30 4.86 -15.66
C THR A 333 -21.76 5.30 -15.57
N PHE A 334 -22.04 6.44 -14.92
CA PHE A 334 -23.40 6.96 -14.73
C PHE A 334 -24.19 7.14 -16.04
N GLY A 335 -23.50 7.43 -17.14
CA GLY A 335 -24.11 7.60 -18.46
C GLY A 335 -24.65 6.32 -19.09
N THR A 336 -24.15 5.14 -18.71
CA THR A 336 -24.61 3.86 -19.30
C THR A 336 -25.73 3.22 -18.49
N ASN A 337 -25.69 3.31 -17.15
CA ASN A 337 -26.68 2.69 -16.26
C ASN A 337 -27.03 3.57 -15.04
N PRO A 338 -27.84 4.63 -15.20
CA PRO A 338 -28.05 5.65 -14.16
C PRO A 338 -28.72 5.10 -12.88
N LEU A 339 -29.65 4.14 -13.01
CA LEU A 339 -30.33 3.53 -11.85
C LEU A 339 -29.37 2.71 -10.99
N PHE A 340 -28.57 1.84 -11.60
CA PHE A 340 -27.63 0.98 -10.89
C PHE A 340 -26.54 1.82 -10.19
N SER A 341 -25.95 2.78 -10.90
CA SER A 341 -24.91 3.64 -10.35
C SER A 341 -25.42 4.49 -9.19
N SER A 342 -26.63 5.06 -9.27
CA SER A 342 -27.21 5.84 -8.18
C SER A 342 -27.46 5.03 -6.90
N ILE A 343 -27.92 3.79 -7.04
CA ILE A 343 -28.16 2.89 -5.89
C ILE A 343 -26.84 2.55 -5.19
N TRP A 344 -25.79 2.20 -5.94
CA TRP A 344 -24.48 1.88 -5.35
C TRP A 344 -23.83 3.08 -4.69
N ILE A 345 -23.88 4.27 -5.32
CA ILE A 345 -23.37 5.50 -4.72
C ILE A 345 -24.12 5.80 -3.41
N GLY A 346 -25.45 5.73 -3.42
CA GLY A 346 -26.28 5.94 -2.22
C GLY A 346 -25.96 4.94 -1.11
N ALA A 347 -25.84 3.65 -1.45
CA ALA A 347 -25.50 2.59 -0.51
C ALA A 347 -24.11 2.80 0.11
N MET A 348 -23.10 3.13 -0.69
CA MET A 348 -21.73 3.36 -0.21
C MET A 348 -21.61 4.59 0.68
N LEU A 349 -22.32 5.68 0.35
CA LEU A 349 -22.37 6.86 1.22
C LEU A 349 -23.10 6.58 2.53
N LEU A 350 -24.14 5.75 2.51
CA LEU A 350 -24.83 5.32 3.74
C LEU A 350 -23.91 4.47 4.61
N VAL A 351 -23.18 3.52 4.02
CA VAL A 351 -22.18 2.71 4.74
C VAL A 351 -21.10 3.60 5.35
N LEU A 352 -20.57 4.58 4.60
CA LEU A 352 -19.59 5.55 5.13
C LEU A 352 -20.16 6.31 6.33
N PHE A 353 -21.38 6.83 6.20
CA PHE A 353 -22.04 7.58 7.27
C PHE A 353 -22.30 6.72 8.51
N ALA A 354 -22.73 5.47 8.32
CA ALA A 354 -22.94 4.50 9.39
C ALA A 354 -21.62 4.14 10.10
N PHE A 355 -20.53 3.96 9.34
CA PHE A 355 -19.20 3.70 9.89
C PHE A 355 -18.70 4.88 10.73
N ILE A 356 -18.79 6.10 10.19
CA ILE A 356 -18.41 7.34 10.88
C ILE A 356 -19.24 7.55 12.16
N SER A 357 -20.54 7.28 12.09
CA SER A 357 -21.43 7.35 13.26
C SER A 357 -21.09 6.30 14.31
N SER A 358 -20.68 5.11 13.87
CA SER A 358 -20.26 4.01 14.74
C SER A 358 -18.94 4.30 15.46
N LEU A 359 -18.00 5.02 14.83
CA LEU A 359 -16.75 5.47 15.47
C LEU A 359 -17.00 6.25 16.76
N LYS A 360 -18.04 7.10 16.79
CA LYS A 360 -18.43 7.84 18.00
C LYS A 360 -18.83 6.92 19.16
N ARG A 361 -19.52 5.81 18.87
CA ARG A 361 -19.91 4.80 19.88
C ARG A 361 -18.72 3.96 20.35
N LEU A 362 -17.78 3.72 19.44
CA LEU A 362 -16.66 2.80 19.63
C LEU A 362 -15.47 3.51 20.33
N SER A 363 -15.36 4.84 20.19
CA SER A 363 -14.34 5.70 20.81
C SER A 363 -14.12 5.44 22.31
N SER A 364 -15.19 5.32 23.11
CA SER A 364 -15.06 5.12 24.56
C SER A 364 -14.47 3.77 24.97
N LYS A 365 -14.47 2.77 24.08
CA LYS A 365 -14.02 1.38 24.36
C LYS A 365 -12.67 1.01 23.75
N MET A 366 -12.23 1.77 22.75
CA MET A 366 -11.06 1.41 21.92
C MET A 366 -9.82 2.26 22.15
N VAL A 367 -9.91 3.38 22.87
CA VAL A 367 -8.71 4.11 23.28
C VAL A 367 -7.90 3.21 24.22
N PRO A 368 -6.68 2.78 23.83
CA PRO A 368 -5.87 1.90 24.65
C PRO A 368 -5.48 2.61 25.96
N LYS A 369 -5.73 1.96 27.10
CA LYS A 369 -5.37 2.48 28.43
C LYS A 369 -3.86 2.40 28.74
N ASN A 370 -3.11 1.56 27.98
CA ASN A 370 -1.69 1.28 28.19
C ASN A 370 -0.90 1.56 26.90
N LEU A 371 -0.81 2.83 26.50
CA LEU A 371 0.09 3.23 25.42
C LEU A 371 1.54 3.23 25.90
N ILE A 372 2.48 2.81 25.04
CA ILE A 372 3.92 2.97 25.32
C ILE A 372 4.16 4.45 25.55
N GLN A 373 4.62 4.83 26.74
CA GLN A 373 4.80 6.23 27.14
C GLN A 373 5.68 6.97 26.12
N ALA A 374 5.27 8.18 25.76
CA ALA A 374 6.08 9.07 24.96
C ALA A 374 7.41 9.32 25.70
N VAL A 375 8.53 9.08 25.02
CA VAL A 375 9.83 9.46 25.56
C VAL A 375 9.93 10.96 25.38
N GLN A 376 9.66 11.72 26.46
CA GLN A 376 10.03 13.12 26.53
C GLN A 376 11.56 13.16 26.50
N VAL A 377 12.13 13.53 25.36
CA VAL A 377 13.54 13.89 25.24
C VAL A 377 13.64 15.39 25.48
#